data_AF-A0A0L6W8S2-F1
#
_entry.id   AF-A0A0L6W8S2-F1
#
_cell.length_a   1.000
_cell.length_b   1.000
_cell.length_c   1.000
_cell.angle_alpha   90.00
_cell.angle_beta   90.00
_cell.angle_gamma   90.00
#
_symmetry.space_group_name_H-M   'P 1'
#
loop_
_entity.id
_entity.type
_entity.pdbx_description
1 polymer ?
#
loop_
_entity_poly.entity_id
_entity_poly.type
_entity_poly.pdbx_seq_one_letter_code
_entity_poly.pdbx_strand_id
1 'polypeptide(L)'
;MSKNASRSLTYNDNNINQAEVTDFARSGIHSTRSLKLSGLKRSRDDSDKDDPKFRRGFVWDLETSSSVSPSALDTESARPLPLPPQHLLENPIYRSTLEALKNSIQVETPFNVDRFEHLLWEHPNKPFVISVMRSLREGFWPFDEGENWLSNEDDQLDNYSTEEEDLEAIRIF
;
A
#
# COMPACT_ATOMS: atom_id res chain seq x y z
N MET A 1 -22.68 -21.13 -71.23
CA MET A 1 -24.13 -21.33 -71.12
C MET A 1 -24.41 -22.78 -70.70
N SER A 2 -24.78 -23.01 -69.43
CA SER A 2 -25.45 -24.21 -68.88
C SER A 2 -25.45 -24.03 -67.35
N LYS A 3 -26.58 -23.70 -66.70
CA LYS A 3 -27.74 -24.52 -66.31
C LYS A 3 -27.52 -25.30 -65.00
N ASN A 4 -28.34 -24.91 -64.01
CA ASN A 4 -29.08 -25.76 -63.05
C ASN A 4 -28.27 -26.53 -62.00
N ALA A 5 -28.73 -26.81 -60.77
CA ALA A 5 -30.05 -26.71 -60.16
C ALA A 5 -29.94 -26.91 -58.63
N SER A 6 -30.91 -26.32 -57.90
CA SER A 6 -31.70 -26.92 -56.82
C SER A 6 -31.04 -27.57 -55.59
N ARG A 7 -31.37 -27.08 -54.39
CA ARG A 7 -32.35 -27.74 -53.48
C ARG A 7 -32.76 -26.84 -52.31
N SER A 8 -34.03 -26.99 -51.93
CA SER A 8 -34.84 -26.23 -50.97
C SER A 8 -35.00 -26.94 -49.61
N LEU A 9 -35.76 -26.26 -48.71
CA LEU A 9 -36.44 -26.70 -47.45
C LEU A 9 -35.72 -26.28 -46.14
N THR A 10 -36.10 -25.17 -45.51
CA THR A 10 -37.19 -24.95 -44.51
C THR A 10 -36.97 -25.65 -43.16
N TYR A 11 -36.89 -24.90 -42.06
CA TYR A 11 -37.62 -25.20 -40.82
C TYR A 11 -37.68 -23.98 -39.87
N ASN A 12 -38.67 -24.03 -38.99
CA ASN A 12 -39.38 -22.97 -38.31
C ASN A 12 -38.81 -22.63 -36.92
N ASP A 13 -39.01 -21.38 -36.52
CA ASP A 13 -39.51 -20.86 -35.22
C ASP A 13 -39.10 -21.45 -33.84
N ASN A 14 -38.72 -20.48 -33.00
CA ASN A 14 -39.07 -20.29 -31.59
C ASN A 14 -38.40 -21.17 -30.51
N ASN A 15 -37.81 -20.46 -29.54
CA ASN A 15 -37.99 -20.63 -28.08
C ASN A 15 -36.66 -20.53 -27.31
N ILE A 16 -36.15 -19.30 -27.10
CA ILE A 16 -35.08 -19.07 -26.13
C ILE A 16 -35.74 -18.93 -24.76
N ASN A 17 -35.59 -19.99 -23.97
CA ASN A 17 -36.11 -20.14 -22.63
C ASN A 17 -35.59 -19.03 -21.70
N GLN A 18 -36.52 -18.40 -20.97
CA GLN A 18 -36.30 -17.43 -19.89
C GLN A 18 -35.74 -18.08 -18.60
N ALA A 19 -34.66 -18.85 -18.70
CA ALA A 19 -34.07 -19.56 -17.55
C ALA A 19 -32.58 -19.28 -17.30
N GLU A 20 -31.94 -18.39 -18.08
CA GLU A 20 -30.51 -18.06 -17.92
C GLU A 20 -30.25 -16.68 -17.26
N VAL A 21 -31.23 -16.09 -16.56
CA VAL A 21 -31.11 -14.75 -15.94
C VAL A 21 -30.79 -14.81 -14.44
N THR A 22 -30.41 -15.97 -13.88
CA THR A 22 -30.18 -16.08 -12.41
C THR A 22 -28.76 -16.48 -11.97
N ASP A 23 -27.80 -16.63 -12.88
CA ASP A 23 -26.44 -17.08 -12.50
C ASP A 23 -25.34 -16.01 -12.60
N PHE A 24 -25.63 -14.79 -13.04
CA PHE A 24 -24.61 -13.73 -13.14
C PHE A 24 -24.36 -12.97 -11.81
N ALA A 25 -25.25 -13.09 -10.82
CA ALA A 25 -25.13 -12.39 -9.54
C ALA A 25 -24.32 -13.16 -8.47
N ARG A 26 -23.42 -14.08 -8.86
CA ARG A 26 -22.63 -14.91 -7.93
C ARG A 26 -21.11 -14.83 -8.08
N SER A 27 -20.55 -14.06 -9.02
CA SER A 27 -19.10 -13.97 -9.24
C SER A 27 -18.42 -12.72 -8.66
N GLY A 28 -19.07 -12.00 -7.76
CA GLY A 28 -18.47 -10.87 -7.03
C GLY A 28 -17.67 -11.29 -5.79
N ILE A 29 -16.66 -12.16 -5.92
CA ILE A 29 -15.73 -12.49 -4.81
C ILE A 29 -14.29 -12.63 -5.32
N HIS A 30 -13.68 -11.55 -5.81
CA HIS A 30 -12.21 -11.43 -5.96
C HIS A 30 -11.91 -9.92 -5.82
N SER A 31 -11.05 -9.37 -4.98
CA SER A 31 -9.84 -9.86 -4.33
C SER A 31 -9.52 -8.93 -3.15
N THR A 32 -9.73 -9.37 -1.91
CA THR A 32 -8.93 -8.83 -0.80
C THR A 32 -7.67 -9.69 -0.76
N ARG A 33 -6.54 -9.15 -1.23
CA ARG A 33 -5.22 -9.78 -1.03
C ARG A 33 -4.91 -9.79 0.45
N SER A 34 -5.46 -10.77 1.15
CA SER A 34 -4.98 -11.14 2.47
C SER A 34 -3.61 -11.77 2.25
N LEU A 35 -2.55 -11.06 2.62
CA LEU A 35 -1.20 -11.60 2.66
C LEU A 35 -1.23 -12.80 3.62
N LYS A 36 -1.33 -14.02 3.08
CA LYS A 36 -1.14 -15.24 3.86
C LYS A 36 0.33 -15.33 4.24
N LEU A 37 0.73 -14.58 5.27
CA LEU A 37 1.92 -14.92 6.04
C LEU A 37 1.64 -16.31 6.61
N SER A 38 2.43 -17.31 6.21
CA SER A 38 2.43 -18.64 6.80
C SER A 38 2.81 -18.52 8.27
N GLY A 39 1.81 -18.30 9.10
CA GLY A 39 1.96 -18.12 10.52
C GLY A 39 2.33 -19.44 11.17
N LEU A 40 3.61 -19.60 11.51
CA LEU A 40 3.91 -20.13 12.84
C LEU A 40 3.14 -19.24 13.81
N LYS A 41 2.04 -19.77 14.34
CA LYS A 41 1.27 -19.15 15.42
C LYS A 41 2.24 -18.99 16.58
N ARG A 42 2.92 -17.85 16.65
CA ARG A 42 3.69 -17.44 17.82
C ARG A 42 2.68 -17.44 18.95
N SER A 43 2.76 -18.45 19.81
CA SER A 43 2.03 -18.47 21.07
C SER A 43 2.52 -17.26 21.83
N ARG A 44 1.74 -16.18 21.82
CA ARG A 44 2.00 -15.05 22.69
C ARG A 44 1.82 -15.54 24.12
N ASP A 45 2.76 -15.15 24.97
CA ASP A 45 2.64 -15.36 26.40
C ASP A 45 1.35 -14.70 26.89
N ASP A 46 0.69 -15.30 27.88
CA ASP A 46 -0.70 -14.95 28.22
C ASP A 46 -0.83 -13.56 28.89
N SER A 47 0.30 -12.87 29.11
CA SER A 47 0.41 -11.48 29.57
C SER A 47 -0.02 -10.44 28.51
N ASP A 48 -0.07 -10.82 27.23
CA ASP A 48 -0.37 -9.92 26.08
C ASP A 48 -1.88 -9.61 25.90
N LYS A 49 -2.75 -10.08 26.81
CA LYS A 49 -4.22 -9.96 26.66
C LYS A 49 -4.75 -8.55 26.90
N ASP A 50 -4.06 -7.75 27.71
CA ASP A 50 -4.46 -6.38 28.03
C ASP A 50 -3.77 -5.32 27.15
N ASP A 51 -2.81 -5.74 26.31
CA ASP A 51 -2.09 -4.85 25.42
C ASP A 51 -2.92 -4.46 24.19
N PRO A 52 -3.23 -3.17 23.99
CA PRO A 52 -3.94 -2.75 22.79
C PRO A 52 -3.12 -3.12 21.56
N LYS A 53 -3.73 -3.88 20.62
CA LYS A 53 -3.04 -4.40 19.43
C LYS A 53 -2.28 -3.35 18.61
N PHE A 54 -2.76 -2.10 18.59
CA PHE A 54 -2.11 -0.99 17.89
C PHE A 54 -0.77 -0.57 18.52
N ARG A 55 -0.54 -0.89 19.80
CA ARG A 55 0.73 -0.62 20.51
C ARG A 55 1.81 -1.64 20.18
N ARG A 56 1.47 -2.77 19.55
CA ARG A 56 2.42 -3.79 19.07
C ARG A 56 3.42 -4.27 20.13
N GLY A 57 3.02 -4.30 21.41
CA GLY A 57 3.90 -4.68 22.53
C GLY A 57 4.83 -3.57 23.04
N PHE A 58 4.72 -2.34 22.53
CA PHE A 58 5.45 -1.16 23.04
C PHE A 58 4.67 -0.47 24.16
N VAL A 59 4.29 -1.23 25.18
CA VAL A 59 3.57 -0.72 26.35
C VAL A 59 4.57 -0.44 27.47
N TRP A 60 4.43 0.75 28.08
CA TRP A 60 5.11 1.02 29.35
C TRP A 60 4.40 0.22 30.42
N ASP A 61 5.08 -0.78 30.95
CA ASP A 61 4.58 -1.50 32.11
C ASP A 61 4.89 -0.69 33.38
N LEU A 62 3.86 -0.46 34.18
CA LEU A 62 3.93 0.30 35.43
C LEU A 62 4.51 -0.56 36.57
N GLU A 63 4.51 -1.89 36.41
CA GLU A 63 4.98 -2.85 37.41
C GLU A 63 6.47 -3.15 37.25
N THR A 64 6.99 -3.17 36.02
CA THR A 64 8.43 -3.23 35.78
C THR A 64 9.08 -1.86 36.01
N SER A 65 10.03 -1.80 36.94
CA SER A 65 10.81 -0.60 37.29
C SER A 65 11.76 -0.07 36.19
N SER A 66 11.55 -0.46 34.92
CA SER A 66 12.39 0.02 33.82
C SER A 66 12.11 1.51 33.57
N SER A 67 13.16 2.33 33.62
CA SER A 67 13.08 3.73 33.22
C SER A 67 13.06 3.91 31.68
N VAL A 68 13.24 2.84 30.92
CA VAL A 68 13.40 2.86 29.46
C VAL A 68 12.24 2.12 28.81
N SER A 69 11.62 2.73 27.79
CA SER A 69 10.52 2.10 27.06
C SER A 69 11.00 0.90 26.25
N PRO A 70 10.13 -0.10 26.01
CA PRO A 70 10.42 -1.17 25.07
C PRO A 70 10.76 -0.65 23.67
N SER A 71 10.15 0.47 23.24
CA SER A 71 10.47 1.10 21.96
C SER A 71 11.87 1.68 21.90
N ALA A 72 12.39 2.27 22.99
CA ALA A 72 13.76 2.76 23.04
C ALA A 72 14.75 1.59 23.02
N LEU A 73 14.48 0.52 23.76
CA LEU A 73 15.31 -0.70 23.73
C LEU A 73 15.36 -1.33 22.33
N ASP A 74 14.24 -1.37 21.61
CA ASP A 74 14.20 -1.90 20.24
C ASP A 74 15.14 -1.14 19.29
N THR A 75 15.27 0.18 19.47
CA THR A 75 16.18 1.00 18.64
C THR A 75 17.67 0.64 18.81
N GLU A 76 18.07 0.01 19.91
CA GLU A 76 19.46 -0.40 20.15
C GLU A 76 19.91 -1.51 19.19
N SER A 77 18.98 -2.24 18.58
CA SER A 77 19.28 -3.34 17.65
C SER A 77 18.59 -3.20 16.28
N ALA A 78 17.77 -2.17 16.10
CA ALA A 78 17.06 -1.91 14.86
C ALA A 78 17.99 -1.76 13.65
N ARG A 79 17.57 -2.24 12.48
CA ARG A 79 18.31 -2.03 11.23
C ARG A 79 18.16 -0.59 10.75
N PRO A 80 19.18 -0.01 10.08
CA PRO A 80 19.05 1.29 9.43
C PRO A 80 17.84 1.37 8.51
N LEU A 81 17.22 2.55 8.45
CA LEU A 81 16.14 2.83 7.52
C LEU A 81 16.64 2.79 6.07
N PRO A 82 15.80 2.30 5.14
CA PRO A 82 16.17 2.15 3.75
C PRO A 82 16.33 3.53 3.10
N LEU A 83 17.10 3.54 2.03
CA LEU A 83 17.16 4.65 1.11
C LEU A 83 16.15 4.44 -0.02
N PRO A 84 15.74 5.51 -0.71
CA PRO A 84 15.13 5.38 -2.01
C PRO A 84 16.05 4.56 -2.93
N PRO A 85 15.50 3.62 -3.71
CA PRO A 85 16.23 2.86 -4.71
C PRO A 85 17.01 3.78 -5.66
N GLN A 86 18.24 3.38 -5.96
CA GLN A 86 19.17 4.20 -6.73
C GLN A 86 18.61 4.55 -8.12
N HIS A 87 17.88 3.63 -8.75
CA HIS A 87 17.28 3.84 -10.07
C HIS A 87 16.21 4.95 -10.07
N LEU A 88 15.51 5.17 -8.95
CA LEU A 88 14.58 6.29 -8.79
C LEU A 88 15.33 7.61 -8.61
N LEU A 89 16.44 7.60 -7.87
CA LEU A 89 17.29 8.78 -7.66
C LEU A 89 18.03 9.23 -8.93
N GLU A 90 18.30 8.29 -9.84
CA GLU A 90 18.98 8.53 -11.11
C GLU A 90 18.02 8.91 -12.24
N ASN A 91 16.70 8.71 -12.06
CA ASN A 91 15.70 9.07 -13.06
C ASN A 91 15.66 10.60 -13.28
N PRO A 92 15.94 11.10 -14.49
CA PRO A 92 16.01 12.54 -14.76
C PRO A 92 14.66 13.26 -14.57
N ILE A 93 13.55 12.56 -14.76
CA ILE A 93 12.20 13.13 -14.56
C ILE A 93 11.98 13.39 -13.08
N TYR A 94 12.28 12.41 -12.22
CA TYR A 94 12.12 12.57 -10.78
C TYR A 94 13.08 13.63 -10.23
N ARG A 95 14.34 13.64 -10.68
CA ARG A 95 15.30 14.68 -10.26
C ARG A 95 14.82 16.09 -10.61
N SER A 96 14.40 16.31 -11.86
CA SER A 96 13.91 17.63 -12.28
C SER A 96 12.65 18.05 -11.52
N THR A 97 11.75 17.10 -11.24
CA THR A 97 10.53 17.35 -10.45
C THR A 97 10.85 17.68 -9.00
N LEU A 98 11.74 16.92 -8.35
CA LEU A 98 12.18 17.17 -6.98
C LEU A 98 12.90 18.51 -6.84
N GLU A 99 13.70 18.89 -7.83
CA GLU A 99 14.35 20.21 -7.86
C GLU A 99 13.33 21.34 -8.03
N ALA A 100 12.38 21.20 -8.94
CA ALA A 100 11.33 22.20 -9.18
C ALA A 100 10.39 22.36 -7.98
N LEU A 101 10.10 21.28 -7.26
CA LEU A 101 9.17 21.26 -6.13
C LEU A 101 9.85 21.33 -4.76
N LYS A 102 11.19 21.47 -4.71
CA LYS A 102 11.99 21.36 -3.48
C LYS A 102 11.42 22.14 -2.29
N ASN A 103 10.98 23.37 -2.52
CA ASN A 103 10.44 24.25 -1.47
C ASN A 103 9.02 23.85 -1.03
N SER A 104 8.26 23.17 -1.89
CA SER A 104 6.89 22.72 -1.62
C SER A 104 6.83 21.37 -0.90
N ILE A 105 7.86 20.53 -1.08
CA ILE A 105 7.95 19.18 -0.49
C ILE A 105 8.98 19.10 0.63
N GLN A 106 9.46 20.25 1.12
CA GLN A 106 10.47 20.30 2.16
C GLN A 106 9.94 19.62 3.44
N VAL A 107 10.76 18.74 4.01
CA VAL A 107 10.45 18.10 5.29
C VAL A 107 10.85 19.05 6.42
N GLU A 108 9.86 19.70 7.01
CA GLU A 108 10.03 20.51 8.21
C GLU A 108 9.50 19.75 9.43
N THR A 109 10.37 19.58 10.43
CA THR A 109 9.98 18.98 11.71
C THR A 109 9.80 20.10 12.75
N PRO A 110 8.84 19.98 13.69
CA PRO A 110 8.56 21.04 14.67
C PRO A 110 9.63 21.15 15.78
N PHE A 111 10.74 20.40 15.66
CA PHE A 111 11.82 20.37 16.63
C PHE A 111 13.18 20.46 15.91
N ASN A 112 14.21 20.88 16.65
CA ASN A 112 15.55 21.00 16.10
C ASN A 112 16.21 19.62 15.95
N VAL A 113 16.32 19.16 14.69
CA VAL A 113 16.93 17.86 14.35
C VAL A 113 18.40 17.80 14.76
N ASP A 114 19.17 18.88 14.60
CA ASP A 114 20.59 18.89 14.99
C ASP A 114 20.73 18.69 16.50
N ARG A 115 19.92 19.37 17.31
CA ARG A 115 19.91 19.17 18.76
C ARG A 115 19.51 17.74 19.13
N PHE A 116 18.54 17.17 18.43
CA PHE A 116 18.14 15.79 18.65
C PHE A 116 19.27 14.79 18.33
N GLU A 117 20.00 15.02 17.23
CA GLU A 117 21.17 14.23 16.86
C GLU A 117 22.26 14.29 17.94
N HIS A 118 22.52 15.48 18.52
CA HIS A 118 23.46 15.63 19.62
C HIS A 118 23.02 14.87 20.88
N LEU A 119 21.73 14.84 21.21
CA LEU A 119 21.21 14.06 22.33
C LEU A 119 21.41 12.55 22.14
N LEU A 120 21.50 12.08 20.90
CA LEU A 120 21.74 10.69 20.54
C LEU A 120 23.23 10.38 20.29
N TRP A 121 24.14 11.27 20.73
CA TRP A 121 25.57 11.10 20.54
C TRP A 121 26.15 9.84 21.20
N GLU A 122 25.56 9.35 22.28
CA GLU A 122 26.02 8.13 22.96
C GLU A 122 25.18 6.89 22.64
N HIS A 123 24.26 6.99 21.67
CA HIS A 123 23.39 5.87 21.30
C HIS A 123 24.21 4.69 20.74
N PRO A 124 23.98 3.45 21.21
CA PRO A 124 24.78 2.28 20.83
C PRO A 124 24.63 1.91 19.34
N ASN A 125 23.46 2.16 18.75
CA ASN A 125 23.17 1.88 17.36
C ASN A 125 23.32 3.12 16.47
N LYS A 126 24.55 3.49 16.16
CA LYS A 126 24.87 4.64 15.29
C LYS A 126 24.31 4.52 13.87
N PRO A 127 24.40 3.36 13.19
CA PRO A 127 23.85 3.22 11.85
C PRO A 127 22.35 3.53 11.77
N PHE A 128 21.57 3.08 12.76
CA PHE A 128 20.15 3.41 12.85
C PHE A 128 19.92 4.90 13.08
N VAL A 129 20.60 5.50 14.06
CA VAL A 129 20.46 6.94 14.36
C VAL A 129 20.76 7.79 13.14
N ILE A 130 21.86 7.52 12.42
CA ILE A 130 22.21 8.26 11.19
C ILE A 130 21.10 8.15 10.15
N SER A 131 20.54 6.95 9.95
CA SER A 131 19.44 6.76 9.00
C SER A 131 18.17 7.54 9.37
N VAL A 132 17.82 7.58 10.67
CA VAL A 132 16.69 8.38 11.18
C VAL A 132 16.96 9.88 11.01
N MET A 133 18.17 10.33 11.37
CA MET A 133 18.56 11.75 11.27
C MET A 133 18.54 12.24 9.82
N ARG A 134 18.90 11.39 8.87
CA ARG A 134 18.74 11.68 7.44
C ARG A 134 17.26 11.75 7.06
N SER A 135 16.45 10.75 7.44
CA SER A 135 15.01 10.74 7.12
C SER A 135 14.21 11.88 7.75
N LEU A 136 14.63 12.42 8.90
CA LEU A 136 14.03 13.62 9.48
C LEU A 136 14.32 14.90 8.68
N ARG A 137 15.38 14.92 7.87
CA ARG A 137 15.76 16.06 7.02
C ARG A 137 15.28 15.93 5.58
N GLU A 138 15.25 14.70 5.07
CA GLU A 138 15.01 14.40 3.65
C GLU A 138 13.68 13.68 3.41
N GLY A 139 13.07 13.12 4.45
CA GLY A 139 11.86 12.30 4.38
C GLY A 139 12.11 10.81 4.62
N PHE A 140 11.04 10.09 4.96
CA PHE A 140 11.08 8.65 5.19
C PHE A 140 10.71 7.91 3.90
N TRP A 141 11.53 6.90 3.55
CA TRP A 141 11.23 6.02 2.45
C TRP A 141 10.34 4.84 2.91
N PRO A 142 9.26 4.47 2.20
CA PRO A 142 8.28 3.49 2.66
C PRO A 142 8.74 2.02 2.56
N PHE A 143 10.03 1.74 2.40
CA PHE A 143 10.58 0.39 2.17
C PHE A 143 10.06 -0.25 0.88
N ASP A 144 9.90 0.55 -0.18
CA ASP A 144 9.45 0.08 -1.49
C ASP A 144 10.57 0.20 -2.54
N GLU A 145 10.59 -0.71 -3.51
CA GLU A 145 11.52 -0.64 -4.64
C GLU A 145 10.96 0.22 -5.78
N GLY A 146 9.64 0.45 -5.79
CA GLY A 146 9.02 1.36 -6.74
C GLY A 146 8.99 0.89 -8.19
N GLU A 147 9.11 -0.41 -8.39
CA GLU A 147 9.00 -1.08 -9.70
C GLU A 147 7.60 -0.91 -10.35
N ASN A 148 6.59 -0.46 -9.58
CA ASN A 148 5.19 -0.35 -10.01
C ASN A 148 4.66 1.09 -10.10
N TRP A 149 5.44 2.14 -9.82
CA TRP A 149 4.91 3.53 -9.85
C TRP A 149 4.51 4.02 -11.25
N LEU A 150 5.04 3.42 -12.30
CA LEU A 150 4.76 3.76 -13.71
C LEU A 150 3.98 2.68 -14.46
N SER A 151 3.81 1.50 -13.85
CA SER A 151 3.38 0.26 -14.52
C SER A 151 1.86 0.10 -14.57
N ASN A 152 1.13 1.13 -14.16
CA ASN A 152 -0.31 1.09 -13.96
C ASN A 152 -1.01 1.99 -14.98
N GLU A 153 -0.72 1.81 -16.27
CA GLU A 153 -1.73 2.16 -17.29
C GLU A 153 -2.96 1.26 -17.13
N ASP A 154 -2.78 0.04 -16.60
CA ASP A 154 -3.87 -0.92 -16.33
C ASP A 154 -4.61 -0.68 -14.99
N ASP A 155 -4.03 0.04 -14.01
CA ASP A 155 -4.77 0.57 -12.84
C ASP A 155 -5.25 2.01 -13.08
N GLN A 156 -5.36 2.43 -14.35
CA GLN A 156 -6.36 3.42 -14.68
C GLN A 156 -7.70 2.78 -14.32
N LEU A 157 -8.12 2.94 -13.05
CA LEU A 157 -9.50 2.73 -12.65
C LEU A 157 -10.30 3.46 -13.72
N ASP A 158 -10.99 2.70 -14.58
CA ASP A 158 -12.05 3.27 -15.38
C ASP A 158 -12.85 4.08 -14.38
N ASN A 159 -12.90 5.40 -14.63
CA ASN A 159 -13.65 6.32 -13.81
C ASN A 159 -15.05 5.71 -13.60
N TYR A 160 -15.75 6.02 -12.50
CA TYR A 160 -17.15 5.57 -12.35
C TYR A 160 -17.86 5.68 -13.69
N SER A 161 -18.42 4.56 -14.14
CA SER A 161 -19.11 4.45 -15.42
C SER A 161 -19.88 5.74 -15.68
N THR A 162 -19.45 6.48 -16.70
CA THR A 162 -20.11 7.74 -17.10
C THR A 162 -21.33 7.47 -17.96
N GLU A 163 -21.80 6.23 -17.97
CA GLU A 163 -23.05 5.87 -18.61
C GLU A 163 -24.19 6.66 -17.94
N GLU A 164 -25.12 7.13 -18.76
CA GLU A 164 -26.17 8.05 -18.34
C GLU A 164 -27.01 7.49 -17.18
N GLU A 165 -27.14 6.16 -17.11
CA GLU A 165 -27.89 5.44 -16.08
C GLU A 165 -27.28 5.59 -14.68
N ASP A 166 -25.94 5.54 -14.58
CA ASP A 166 -25.24 5.69 -13.30
C ASP A 166 -25.26 7.16 -12.82
N LEU A 167 -25.21 8.11 -13.77
CA LEU A 167 -25.33 9.53 -13.47
C LEU A 167 -26.74 9.93 -13.04
N GLU A 168 -27.78 9.34 -13.65
CA GLU A 168 -29.17 9.51 -13.22
C GLU A 168 -29.40 8.96 -11.82
N ALA A 169 -28.82 7.81 -11.48
CA ALA A 169 -28.91 7.24 -10.13
C ALA A 169 -28.33 8.19 -9.06
N ILE A 170 -27.26 8.93 -9.37
CA ILE A 170 -26.69 9.96 -8.48
C ILE A 170 -27.61 11.18 -8.39
N ARG A 171 -28.24 11.61 -9.49
CA ARG A 171 -29.13 12.78 -9.52
C ARG A 171 -30.46 12.58 -8.78
N ILE A 172 -30.86 11.33 -8.57
CA ILE A 172 -32.12 10.96 -7.89
C ILE A 172 -31.97 10.94 -6.35
N PHE A 173 -30.75 10.99 -5.81
CA PHE A 173 -30.47 11.11 -4.37
C PHE A 173 -30.56 12.56 -3.87
#